data_AF-A0A811N6Z5-F1
#
_entry.id   AF-A0A811N6Z5-F1
#
_cell.length_a   1.000
_cell.length_b   1.000
_cell.length_c   1.000
_cell.angle_alpha   90.00
_cell.angle_beta   90.00
_cell.angle_gamma   90.00
#
_symmetry.space_group_name_H-M   'P 1'
#
loop_
_entity.id
_entity.type
_entity.pdbx_description
1 polymer ?
#
loop_
_entity_poly.entity_id
_entity_poly.type
_entity_poly.pdbx_seq_one_letter_code
_entity_poly.pdbx_strand_id
1 'polypeptide(L)'
;MQLPVPLCLYSNSGGSLAVSASATAPTATYRWSPLTRERLHTHAGAHTVGQAQCQNYQARIYNDANINAAFAASLRAGCPAAGGGGASAPLDASTPNAFDNAYYGDLVAQQGLLHSDQELFNGGSTDGLVRSYAASSARFSSDFAAAMVKMGGIGVLTGSSGEVRRNCRRVN
;
A
#
# COMPACT_ATOMS: atom_id res chain seq x y z
N MET A 1 20.66 1.71 16.06
CA MET A 1 20.94 2.96 15.33
C MET A 1 19.72 3.85 15.48
N GLN A 2 19.80 4.82 16.40
CA GLN A 2 18.78 5.83 16.63
C GLN A 2 18.81 6.79 15.43
N LEU A 3 17.73 6.93 14.68
CA LEU A 3 17.58 8.02 13.71
C LEU A 3 17.07 9.25 14.47
N PRO A 4 17.85 10.34 14.62
CA PRO A 4 17.33 11.59 15.12
C PRO A 4 16.80 12.45 13.97
N VAL A 5 15.78 13.25 14.29
CA VAL A 5 15.17 14.36 13.54
C VAL A 5 14.06 14.01 12.53
N PRO A 6 12.78 14.31 12.83
CA PRO A 6 11.71 14.31 11.86
C PRO A 6 11.79 15.59 11.02
N LEU A 7 12.25 15.47 9.77
CA LEU A 7 12.14 16.53 8.77
C LEU A 7 10.69 16.57 8.26
N CYS A 8 9.92 17.58 8.66
CA CYS A 8 8.56 17.77 8.16
C CYS A 8 8.59 18.38 6.75
N LEU A 9 8.43 17.55 5.71
CA LEU A 9 8.11 18.00 4.36
C LEU A 9 6.58 18.03 4.20
N TYR A 10 6.02 19.20 3.86
CA TYR A 10 4.59 19.35 3.57
C TYR A 10 4.34 19.31 2.06
N SER A 11 3.57 18.33 1.58
CA SER A 11 3.03 18.31 0.22
C SER A 11 1.57 18.79 0.25
N ASN A 12 1.24 19.79 -0.58
CA ASN A 12 -0.07 20.43 -0.68
C ASN A 12 -1.02 19.71 -1.65
N SER A 13 -0.89 18.40 -1.85
CA SER A 13 -1.73 17.63 -2.75
C SER A 13 -2.69 16.75 -1.95
N GLY A 14 -3.89 17.28 -1.65
CA GLY A 14 -5.01 16.57 -1.02
C GLY A 14 -5.63 15.48 -1.91
N GLY A 15 -4.83 14.54 -2.40
CA GLY A 15 -5.30 13.36 -3.11
C GLY A 15 -5.54 12.21 -2.13
N SER A 16 -6.80 11.86 -1.90
CA SER A 16 -7.15 10.62 -1.22
C SER A 16 -6.79 9.44 -2.14
N LEU A 17 -5.87 8.57 -1.71
CA LEU A 17 -5.59 7.30 -2.38
C LEU A 17 -6.81 6.41 -2.19
N ALA A 18 -7.62 6.24 -3.25
CA ALA A 18 -8.79 5.39 -3.19
C ALA A 18 -8.39 3.92 -3.03
N VAL A 19 -8.92 3.28 -1.99
CA VAL A 19 -8.71 1.86 -1.63
C VAL A 19 -9.37 0.87 -2.63
N SER A 20 -10.05 1.41 -3.65
CA SER A 20 -10.80 0.67 -4.67
C SER A 20 -10.16 0.72 -6.07
N ALA A 21 -8.88 1.09 -6.18
CA ALA A 21 -8.22 1.17 -7.49
C ALA A 21 -7.96 -0.22 -8.09
N SER A 22 -8.58 -0.52 -9.23
CA SER A 22 -8.26 -1.70 -10.05
C SER A 22 -6.95 -1.49 -10.83
N ALA A 23 -6.25 -2.57 -11.17
CA ALA A 23 -5.06 -2.54 -12.04
C ALA A 23 -5.37 -2.03 -13.47
N THR A 24 -6.64 -1.98 -13.87
CA THR A 24 -7.12 -1.39 -15.13
C THR A 24 -7.63 0.04 -15.00
N ALA A 25 -7.63 0.63 -13.80
CA ALA A 25 -8.05 2.02 -13.64
C ALA A 25 -7.16 2.93 -14.53
N PRO A 26 -7.76 3.85 -15.32
CA PRO A 26 -6.98 4.79 -16.10
C PRO A 26 -6.07 5.56 -15.15
N THR A 27 -4.88 5.94 -15.63
CA THR A 27 -3.85 6.75 -14.98
C THR A 27 -4.33 8.08 -14.35
N ALA A 28 -5.63 8.36 -14.35
CA ALA A 28 -6.30 9.53 -13.82
C ALA A 28 -6.22 9.68 -12.29
N THR A 29 -6.17 8.60 -11.49
CA THR A 29 -5.91 8.71 -10.03
C THR A 29 -4.44 9.06 -9.73
N TYR A 30 -3.54 8.90 -10.70
CA TYR A 30 -2.13 9.26 -10.63
C TYR A 30 -1.79 10.52 -11.45
N ARG A 31 -2.79 11.36 -11.75
CA ARG A 31 -2.62 12.56 -12.59
C ARG A 31 -1.64 13.60 -12.00
N TRP A 32 -1.16 13.40 -10.77
CA TRP A 32 -0.16 14.21 -10.08
C TRP A 32 1.14 13.47 -9.72
N SER A 33 1.23 12.17 -10.00
CA SER A 33 2.33 11.32 -9.52
C SER A 33 3.09 10.71 -10.70
N PRO A 34 4.38 11.03 -10.92
CA PRO A 34 5.20 10.45 -11.98
C PRO A 34 5.60 8.99 -11.69
N LEU A 35 4.73 8.21 -11.05
CA LEU A 35 4.98 6.82 -10.69
C LEU A 35 4.58 5.92 -11.87
N THR A 36 5.56 5.30 -12.52
CA THR A 36 5.33 4.27 -13.53
C THR A 36 4.63 3.05 -12.92
N ARG A 37 3.98 2.20 -13.73
CA ARG A 37 3.25 1.01 -13.24
C ARG A 37 4.09 0.13 -12.32
N GLU A 38 5.35 -0.16 -12.66
CA GLU A 38 6.25 -0.93 -11.78
C GLU A 38 6.39 -0.33 -10.39
N ARG A 39 6.40 1.00 -10.26
CA ARG A 39 6.56 1.68 -8.97
C ARG A 39 5.33 1.57 -8.08
N LEU A 40 4.14 1.40 -8.66
CA LEU A 40 2.93 1.14 -7.88
C LEU A 40 3.04 -0.18 -7.12
N HIS A 41 3.60 -1.21 -7.76
CA HIS A 41 3.76 -2.55 -7.17
C HIS A 41 4.72 -2.51 -6.01
N THR A 42 5.88 -1.88 -6.21
CA THR A 42 6.88 -1.74 -5.15
C THR A 42 6.31 -0.94 -3.97
N HIS A 43 5.56 0.14 -4.22
CA HIS A 43 4.97 0.94 -3.16
C HIS A 43 3.83 0.22 -2.42
N ALA A 44 3.03 -0.58 -3.14
CA ALA A 44 2.04 -1.45 -2.51
C ALA A 44 2.69 -2.47 -1.57
N GLY A 45 3.94 -2.87 -1.84
CA GLY A 45 4.75 -3.64 -0.88
C GLY A 45 4.92 -2.99 0.50
N ALA A 46 4.65 -1.69 0.66
CA ALA A 46 4.59 -1.07 1.99
C ALA A 46 3.47 -1.65 2.87
N HIS A 47 2.46 -2.28 2.27
CA HIS A 47 1.40 -3.02 2.98
C HIS A 47 1.88 -4.31 3.66
N THR A 48 3.17 -4.67 3.57
CA THR A 48 3.78 -5.71 4.43
C THR A 48 3.69 -5.39 5.93
N VAL A 49 3.49 -4.12 6.29
CA VAL A 49 3.24 -3.69 7.68
C VAL A 49 1.99 -2.83 7.81
N GLY A 50 1.38 -2.87 8.98
CA GLY A 50 0.25 -2.02 9.35
C GLY A 50 -1.10 -2.73 9.25
N GLN A 51 -2.17 -1.94 9.33
CA GLN A 51 -3.53 -2.45 9.43
C GLN A 51 -4.49 -1.63 8.60
N ALA A 52 -5.56 -2.27 8.12
CA ALA A 52 -6.69 -1.60 7.50
C ALA A 52 -7.96 -1.79 8.33
N GLN A 53 -8.80 -0.76 8.36
CA GLN A 53 -10.11 -0.82 9.01
C GLN A 53 -11.08 -1.66 8.17
N CYS A 54 -12.01 -2.36 8.83
CA CYS A 54 -13.04 -3.20 8.19
C CYS A 54 -13.72 -2.54 6.99
N GLN A 55 -14.14 -1.29 7.10
CA GLN A 55 -14.79 -0.54 6.01
C GLN A 55 -14.00 -0.51 4.68
N ASN A 56 -12.68 -0.70 4.73
CA ASN A 56 -11.80 -0.65 3.57
C ASN A 56 -11.64 -2.01 2.87
N TYR A 57 -11.97 -3.13 3.53
CA TYR A 57 -11.86 -4.48 2.96
C TYR A 57 -13.17 -5.28 2.99
N GLN A 58 -14.21 -4.76 3.65
CA GLN A 58 -15.51 -5.42 3.81
C GLN A 58 -16.12 -5.80 2.46
N ALA A 59 -16.16 -4.88 1.50
CA ALA A 59 -16.72 -5.15 0.18
C ALA A 59 -16.04 -6.36 -0.49
N ARG A 60 -14.71 -6.45 -0.37
CA ARG A 60 -13.92 -7.53 -0.94
C ARG A 60 -14.20 -8.88 -0.28
N ILE A 61 -14.15 -8.95 1.05
CA ILE A 61 -14.35 -10.24 1.74
C ILE A 61 -15.75 -10.82 1.56
N TYR A 62 -16.74 -10.02 1.12
CA TYR A 62 -18.10 -10.49 0.85
C TYR A 62 -18.42 -10.69 -0.63
N ASN A 63 -17.83 -9.91 -1.54
CA ASN A 63 -18.27 -9.88 -2.95
C ASN A 63 -17.22 -10.33 -3.98
N ASP A 64 -15.92 -10.31 -3.65
CA ASP A 64 -14.88 -10.63 -4.62
C ASP A 64 -14.73 -12.15 -4.78
N ALA A 65 -14.48 -12.59 -6.02
CA ALA A 65 -14.23 -13.99 -6.35
C ALA A 65 -12.74 -14.37 -6.30
N ASN A 66 -11.83 -13.39 -6.33
CA ASN A 66 -10.38 -13.58 -6.34
C ASN A 66 -9.76 -13.52 -4.93
N ILE A 67 -10.46 -14.05 -3.93
CA ILE A 67 -9.99 -14.13 -2.55
C ILE A 67 -10.03 -15.58 -2.08
N ASN A 68 -9.00 -16.00 -1.35
CA ASN A 68 -8.99 -17.30 -0.70
C ASN A 68 -10.20 -17.40 0.27
N ALA A 69 -11.05 -18.41 0.08
CA ALA A 69 -12.31 -18.53 0.82
C ALA A 69 -12.12 -18.68 2.34
N ALA A 70 -11.07 -19.38 2.78
CA ALA A 70 -10.77 -19.56 4.20
C ALA A 70 -10.27 -18.25 4.82
N PHE A 71 -9.45 -17.50 4.10
CA PHE A 71 -9.00 -16.16 4.51
C PHE A 71 -10.17 -15.16 4.58
N ALA A 72 -11.05 -15.15 3.58
CA ALA A 72 -12.26 -14.35 3.62
C ALA A 72 -13.12 -14.67 4.85
N ALA A 73 -13.31 -15.97 5.12
CA ALA A 73 -14.10 -16.43 6.27
C ALA A 73 -13.48 -16.02 7.62
N SER A 74 -12.16 -16.05 7.78
CA SER A 74 -11.49 -15.63 9.02
C SER A 74 -11.67 -14.13 9.29
N LEU A 75 -11.66 -13.29 8.24
CA LEU A 75 -11.85 -11.84 8.36
C LEU A 75 -13.30 -11.47 8.70
N ARG A 76 -14.30 -12.20 8.19
CA ARG A 76 -15.73 -11.93 8.44
C ARG A 76 -16.11 -12.04 9.92
N ALA A 77 -15.36 -12.81 10.72
CA ALA A 77 -15.57 -12.89 12.17
C ALA A 77 -15.34 -11.54 12.87
N GLY A 78 -14.39 -10.74 12.38
CA GLY A 78 -14.08 -9.40 12.89
C GLY A 78 -14.73 -8.26 12.11
N CYS A 79 -15.24 -8.52 10.91
CA CYS A 79 -15.80 -7.52 10.00
C CYS A 79 -17.17 -7.99 9.48
N PRO A 80 -18.26 -7.83 10.27
CA PRO A 80 -19.59 -8.29 9.89
C PRO A 80 -20.15 -7.49 8.71
N ALA A 81 -21.05 -8.09 7.91
CA ALA A 81 -21.65 -7.45 6.74
C ALA A 81 -22.58 -6.27 7.09
N ALA A 82 -23.15 -6.28 8.29
CA ALA A 82 -24.08 -5.28 8.78
C ALA A 82 -23.63 -4.77 10.16
N GLY A 83 -23.91 -3.49 10.44
CA GLY A 83 -23.34 -2.75 11.57
C GLY A 83 -22.10 -2.00 11.11
N GLY A 84 -22.13 -0.67 11.20
CA GLY A 84 -21.10 0.24 10.66
C GLY A 84 -19.77 0.23 11.43
N GLY A 85 -19.28 -0.95 11.78
CA GLY A 85 -18.04 -1.16 12.53
C GLY A 85 -17.51 -2.57 12.36
N GLY A 86 -16.21 -2.71 12.61
CA GLY A 86 -15.50 -3.98 12.58
C GLY A 86 -14.05 -3.76 12.98
N ALA A 87 -13.38 -4.83 13.37
CA ALA A 87 -11.98 -4.79 13.77
C ALA A 87 -11.09 -4.41 12.58
N SER A 88 -9.99 -3.71 12.89
CA SER A 88 -8.89 -3.62 11.93
C SER A 88 -8.27 -4.99 11.73
N ALA A 89 -7.81 -5.26 10.52
CA ALA A 89 -7.05 -6.46 10.17
C ALA A 89 -5.66 -6.07 9.66
N PRO A 90 -4.64 -6.91 9.87
CA PRO A 90 -3.31 -6.65 9.35
C PRO A 90 -3.32 -6.71 7.81
N LEU A 91 -2.59 -5.79 7.17
CA LEU A 91 -2.45 -5.75 5.71
C LEU A 91 -1.65 -6.94 5.16
N ASP A 92 -0.74 -7.46 5.98
CA ASP A 92 0.04 -8.68 5.77
C ASP A 92 -0.40 -9.72 6.82
N ALA A 93 -0.99 -10.82 6.37
CA ALA A 93 -1.51 -11.84 7.27
C ALA A 93 -0.40 -12.73 7.84
N SER A 94 0.73 -12.82 7.13
CA SER A 94 1.85 -13.70 7.44
C SER A 94 2.79 -13.07 8.47
N THR A 95 3.18 -11.80 8.29
CA THR A 95 4.15 -11.10 9.15
C THR A 95 3.74 -9.63 9.46
N PRO A 96 2.61 -9.39 10.17
CA PRO A 96 1.99 -8.05 10.31
C PRO A 96 2.86 -6.87 10.76
N ASN A 97 3.98 -7.16 11.44
CA ASN A 97 4.86 -6.20 12.09
C ASN A 97 6.31 -6.26 11.57
N ALA A 98 6.60 -7.08 10.56
CA ALA A 98 7.92 -7.15 9.95
C ALA A 98 7.87 -6.57 8.54
N PHE A 99 8.86 -5.77 8.18
CA PHE A 99 9.00 -5.28 6.82
C PHE A 99 9.76 -6.31 6.00
N ASP A 100 9.03 -7.17 5.30
CA ASP A 100 9.60 -8.24 4.46
C ASP A 100 8.78 -8.41 3.16
N ASN A 101 8.95 -9.54 2.47
CA ASN A 101 8.26 -9.80 1.21
C ASN A 101 7.07 -10.76 1.35
N ALA A 102 6.62 -11.08 2.56
CA ALA A 102 5.51 -11.99 2.82
C ALA A 102 4.21 -11.46 2.21
N TYR A 103 4.00 -10.13 2.20
CA TYR A 103 2.95 -9.46 1.42
C TYR A 103 2.77 -10.02 0.00
N TYR A 104 3.85 -10.21 -0.76
CA TYR A 104 3.74 -10.75 -2.12
C TYR A 104 3.43 -12.25 -2.13
N GLY A 105 3.87 -12.99 -1.11
CA GLY A 105 3.45 -14.37 -0.87
C GLY A 105 1.95 -14.47 -0.61
N ASP A 106 1.40 -13.58 0.21
CA ASP A 106 -0.04 -13.48 0.48
C ASP A 106 -0.81 -13.21 -0.82
N LEU A 107 -0.35 -12.31 -1.69
CA LEU A 107 -1.00 -12.06 -2.99
C LEU A 107 -1.06 -13.32 -3.87
N VAL A 108 0.03 -14.09 -3.93
CA VAL A 108 0.10 -15.35 -4.68
C VAL A 108 -0.87 -16.38 -4.11
N ALA A 109 -1.08 -16.37 -2.79
CA ALA A 109 -2.05 -17.22 -2.09
C ALA A 109 -3.50 -16.70 -2.14
N GLN A 110 -3.77 -15.59 -2.85
CA GLN A 110 -5.05 -14.88 -2.87
C GLN A 110 -5.50 -14.34 -1.50
N GLN A 111 -4.53 -13.97 -0.67
CA GLN A 111 -4.68 -13.48 0.70
C GLN A 111 -4.32 -11.99 0.85
N GLY A 112 -4.20 -11.21 -0.24
CA GLY A 112 -4.12 -9.75 -0.13
C GLY A 112 -5.36 -9.23 0.61
N LEU A 113 -5.26 -8.22 1.48
CA LEU A 113 -6.42 -7.77 2.26
C LEU A 113 -7.36 -6.90 1.43
N LEU A 114 -6.81 -5.85 0.80
CA LEU A 114 -7.58 -4.88 0.03
C LEU A 114 -7.83 -5.38 -1.40
N HIS A 115 -8.88 -4.85 -2.04
CA HIS A 115 -9.12 -5.11 -3.46
C HIS A 115 -7.94 -4.67 -4.32
N SER A 116 -7.44 -3.46 -4.09
CA SER A 116 -6.26 -2.93 -4.79
C SER A 116 -5.01 -3.79 -4.66
N ASP A 117 -4.85 -4.51 -3.54
CA ASP A 117 -3.68 -5.37 -3.32
C ASP A 117 -3.77 -6.60 -4.21
N GLN A 118 -4.95 -7.24 -4.23
CA GLN A 118 -5.15 -8.47 -5.00
C GLN A 118 -5.16 -8.22 -6.52
N GLU A 119 -5.53 -7.02 -6.96
CA GLU A 119 -5.48 -6.63 -8.37
C GLU A 119 -4.06 -6.63 -8.95
N LEU A 120 -3.02 -6.60 -8.11
CA LEU A 120 -1.62 -6.74 -8.55
C LEU A 120 -1.30 -8.18 -9.02
N PHE A 121 -2.07 -9.17 -8.57
CA PHE A 121 -1.92 -10.59 -8.90
C PHE A 121 -3.28 -11.20 -9.26
N ASN A 122 -3.73 -10.94 -10.49
CA ASN A 122 -5.04 -11.34 -10.98
C ASN A 122 -5.01 -11.76 -12.47
N GLY A 123 -3.93 -12.42 -12.91
CA GLY A 123 -3.76 -12.87 -14.30
C GLY A 123 -3.32 -11.76 -15.27
N GLY A 124 -2.77 -10.66 -14.73
CA GLY A 124 -2.38 -9.49 -15.50
C GLY A 124 -0.90 -9.45 -15.88
N SER A 125 -0.48 -8.35 -16.52
CA SER A 125 0.93 -8.10 -16.88
C SER A 125 1.86 -7.94 -15.67
N THR A 126 1.31 -7.87 -14.47
CA THR A 126 1.99 -7.53 -13.20
C THR A 126 2.34 -8.76 -12.38
N ASP A 127 1.71 -9.90 -12.67
CA ASP A 127 1.88 -11.16 -11.95
C ASP A 127 3.34 -11.63 -11.91
N GLY A 128 4.08 -11.43 -13.00
CA GLY A 128 5.50 -11.80 -13.08
C GLY A 128 6.35 -11.03 -12.06
N LEU A 129 6.04 -9.75 -11.85
CA LEU A 129 6.76 -8.91 -10.89
C LEU A 129 6.41 -9.33 -9.45
N VAL A 130 5.13 -9.58 -9.16
CA VAL A 130 4.69 -10.09 -7.84
C VAL A 130 5.41 -11.40 -7.49
N ARG A 131 5.44 -12.37 -8.41
CA ARG A 131 6.17 -13.64 -8.20
C ARG A 131 7.66 -13.43 -7.93
N SER A 132 8.28 -12.49 -8.65
CA SER A 132 9.70 -12.20 -8.46
C SER A 132 10.02 -11.59 -7.09
N TYR A 133 9.11 -10.76 -6.54
CA TYR A 133 9.25 -10.22 -5.19
C TYR A 133 8.94 -11.28 -4.13
N ALA A 134 7.92 -12.12 -4.32
CA ALA A 134 7.64 -13.25 -3.45
C ALA A 134 8.84 -14.22 -3.37
N ALA A 135 9.55 -14.45 -4.48
CA ALA A 135 10.71 -15.33 -4.54
C ALA A 135 12.01 -14.71 -4.01
N SER A 136 12.09 -13.37 -3.87
CA SER A 136 13.35 -12.69 -3.50
C SER A 136 13.13 -11.45 -2.65
N SER A 137 13.30 -11.60 -1.34
CA SER A 137 13.30 -10.49 -0.37
C SER A 137 14.36 -9.42 -0.70
N ALA A 138 15.54 -9.83 -1.18
CA ALA A 138 16.60 -8.91 -1.58
C ALA A 138 16.20 -8.02 -2.77
N ARG A 139 15.55 -8.60 -3.77
CA ARG A 139 15.03 -7.85 -4.92
C ARG A 139 13.95 -6.86 -4.51
N PHE A 140 13.00 -7.31 -3.69
CA PHE A 140 11.97 -6.43 -3.13
C PHE A 140 12.59 -5.26 -2.36
N SER A 141 13.47 -5.53 -1.41
CA SER A 141 14.08 -4.49 -0.56
C SER A 141 14.88 -3.48 -1.37
N SER A 142 15.66 -3.94 -2.35
CA SER A 142 16.43 -3.08 -3.26
C SER A 142 15.53 -2.16 -4.08
N ASP A 143 14.51 -2.72 -4.74
CA ASP A 143 13.59 -1.94 -5.56
C ASP A 143 12.76 -0.98 -4.69
N PHE A 144 12.37 -1.40 -3.48
CA PHE A 144 11.64 -0.57 -2.52
C PHE A 144 12.46 0.65 -2.10
N ALA A 145 13.72 0.45 -1.72
CA ALA A 145 14.61 1.55 -1.39
C ALA A 145 14.77 2.53 -2.57
N ALA A 146 14.97 2.02 -3.79
CA ALA A 146 15.09 2.84 -4.99
C ALA A 146 13.79 3.63 -5.28
N ALA A 147 12.63 3.00 -5.10
CA ALA A 147 11.33 3.64 -5.28
C ALA A 147 11.10 4.76 -4.26
N MET A 148 11.45 4.54 -2.99
CA MET A 148 11.30 5.53 -1.92
C MET A 148 12.21 6.74 -2.10
N VAL A 149 13.47 6.54 -2.53
CA VAL A 149 14.38 7.66 -2.89
C VAL A 149 13.78 8.52 -4.01
N LYS A 150 13.25 7.86 -5.05
CA LYS A 150 12.59 8.56 -6.17
C LYS A 150 11.32 9.28 -5.74
N MET A 151 10.52 8.69 -4.86
CA MET A 151 9.32 9.30 -4.31
C MET A 151 9.65 10.54 -3.47
N GLY A 152 10.71 10.48 -2.66
CA GLY A 152 11.18 11.60 -1.85
C GLY A 152 11.67 12.81 -2.66
N GLY A 153 11.97 12.64 -3.95
CA GLY A 153 12.36 13.72 -4.87
C GLY A 153 11.18 14.43 -5.57
N ILE A 154 9.94 14.00 -5.34
CA ILE A 154 8.77 14.58 -6.02
C ILE A 154 8.42 15.93 -5.38
N GLY A 155 8.40 17.00 -6.18
CA GLY A 155 7.84 18.30 -5.77
C GLY A 155 8.57 18.98 -4.61
N VAL A 156 9.86 18.67 -4.39
CA VAL A 156 10.64 19.20 -3.27
C VAL A 156 10.88 20.70 -3.41
N LEU A 157 10.72 21.42 -2.29
CA LEU A 157 11.09 22.83 -2.18
C LEU A 157 12.56 22.94 -1.74
N THR A 158 13.37 23.68 -2.50
CA THR A 158 14.82 23.81 -2.27
C THR A 158 15.27 25.26 -2.24
N GLY A 159 16.45 25.52 -1.66
CA GLY A 159 17.01 26.86 -1.56
C GLY A 159 16.17 27.76 -0.64
N SER A 160 15.79 28.93 -1.14
CA SER A 160 14.91 29.88 -0.44
C SER A 160 13.41 29.65 -0.71
N SER A 161 13.05 28.57 -1.39
CA SER A 161 11.63 28.23 -1.64
C SER A 161 11.06 27.51 -0.42
N GLY A 162 9.99 28.04 0.17
CA GLY A 162 9.35 27.49 1.37
C GLY A 162 9.96 27.98 2.68
N GLU A 163 9.76 27.22 3.76
CA GLU A 163 10.24 27.56 5.10
C GLU A 163 10.52 26.31 5.94
N VAL A 164 11.41 26.45 6.93
CA VAL A 164 11.57 25.44 7.99
C VAL A 164 10.54 25.74 9.08
N ARG A 165 9.47 24.94 9.13
CA ARG A 165 8.39 25.11 10.11
C ARG A 165 8.87 24.80 11.52
N ARG A 166 8.58 25.71 12.46
CA ARG A 166 8.76 25.45 13.90
C ARG A 166 7.69 24.52 14.47
N ASN A 167 6.53 24.48 13.82
CA ASN A 167 5.42 23.59 14.13
C ASN A 167 4.79 23.09 12.83
N CYS A 168 4.86 21.80 12.55
CA CYS A 168 4.46 21.24 11.25
C CYS A 168 2.96 21.42 10.93
N ARG A 169 2.13 21.71 11.94
CA ARG A 169 0.68 21.91 11.81
C ARG A 169 0.29 23.30 11.31
N ARG A 170 1.21 24.27 11.26
CA ARG A 170 0.93 25.65 10.83
C ARG A 170 2.10 26.26 10.08
N VAL A 171 1.81 27.24 9.23
CA VAL A 171 2.82 28.14 8.65
C VAL A 171 3.40 29.01 9.78
N ASN A 172 4.67 29.41 9.68
CA ASN A 172 5.29 30.27 10.69
C ASN A 172 4.64 31.67 10.76
#